data_AF-A0A2N7HU63-F1
#
_entry.id   AF-A0A2N7HU63-F1
#
_cell.length_a   1.000
_cell.length_b   1.000
_cell.length_c   1.000
_cell.angle_alpha   90.00
_cell.angle_beta   90.00
_cell.angle_gamma   90.00
#
_symmetry.space_group_name_H-M   'P 1'
#
loop_
_entity.id
_entity.type
_entity.pdbx_description
1 polymer ?
#
loop_
_entity_poly.entity_id
_entity_poly.type
_entity_poly.pdbx_seq_one_letter_code
_entity_poly.pdbx_strand_id
1 'polypeptide(L)'
;MAAQKLTKGRLVQIIVMLVILIAAFTWRTVTYDNDETVNCIISKPCQITIDKHNVLISGDNLGYSIETSKTGKFIINYNESGTLEEKGASIWLLRTNAQNSSITVTFPQQIATLSVNLSKE
;
A
#
# COMPACT_ATOMS: atom_id res chain seq x y z
N MET A 1 1.49 -46.24 8.18
CA MET A 1 0.43 -46.77 7.29
C MET A 1 1.13 -47.39 6.09
N ALA A 2 0.75 -48.59 5.65
CA ALA A 2 1.45 -49.30 4.56
C ALA A 2 1.50 -48.42 3.30
N ALA A 3 2.71 -48.15 2.82
CA ALA A 3 2.94 -47.43 1.57
C ALA A 3 2.45 -48.30 0.41
N GLN A 4 1.21 -48.09 -0.01
CA GLN A 4 0.61 -48.83 -1.11
C GLN A 4 1.40 -48.51 -2.39
N LYS A 5 1.88 -49.54 -3.12
CA LYS A 5 2.59 -49.36 -4.39
C LYS A 5 1.78 -48.44 -5.29
N LEU A 6 2.31 -47.26 -5.59
CA LEU A 6 1.65 -46.30 -6.47
C LEU A 6 1.60 -46.91 -7.88
N THR A 7 0.41 -47.35 -8.30
CA THR A 7 0.15 -47.68 -9.70
C THR A 7 0.33 -46.42 -10.54
N LYS A 8 0.98 -46.56 -11.70
CA LYS A 8 1.39 -45.44 -12.58
C LYS A 8 0.25 -44.45 -12.85
N GLY A 9 -1.00 -44.92 -12.96
CA GLY A 9 -2.18 -44.07 -13.15
C GLY A 9 -2.54 -43.18 -11.97
N ARG A 10 -2.45 -43.67 -10.72
CA ARG A 10 -2.69 -42.85 -9.52
C ARG A 10 -1.62 -41.78 -9.32
N LEU A 11 -0.38 -42.06 -9.73
CA LEU A 11 0.72 -41.09 -9.64
C LEU A 11 0.50 -39.91 -10.59
N VAL A 12 0.09 -40.16 -11.83
CA VAL A 12 -0.23 -39.09 -12.79
C VAL A 12 -1.36 -38.20 -12.26
N GLN A 13 -2.42 -38.81 -11.70
CA GLN A 13 -3.54 -38.06 -11.15
C GLN A 13 -3.09 -37.10 -10.03
N ILE A 14 -2.23 -37.56 -9.12
CA ILE A 14 -1.71 -36.72 -8.02
C ILE A 14 -0.85 -35.58 -8.56
N ILE A 15 0.02 -35.84 -9.54
CA ILE A 15 0.87 -34.80 -10.14
C ILE A 15 0.02 -33.74 -10.84
N VAL A 16 -1.00 -34.13 -11.60
CA VAL A 16 -1.91 -33.16 -12.24
C VAL A 16 -2.60 -32.30 -11.19
N MET A 17 -3.10 -32.90 -10.11
CA MET A 17 -3.72 -32.19 -8.99
C MET A 17 -2.74 -31.20 -8.33
N LEU A 18 -1.49 -31.63 -8.12
CA LEU A 18 -0.44 -30.79 -7.54
C LEU A 18 -0.10 -29.59 -8.42
N VAL A 19 0.02 -29.79 -9.74
CA VAL A 19 0.34 -28.72 -10.70
C VAL A 19 -0.78 -27.67 -10.75
N ILE A 20 -2.05 -28.10 -10.72
CA ILE A 20 -3.20 -27.18 -10.67
C ILE A 20 -3.15 -26.32 -9.41
N LEU A 21 -2.87 -26.94 -8.25
CA LEU A 21 -2.78 -26.23 -6.98
C LEU A 21 -1.61 -25.23 -6.97
N ILE A 22 -0.45 -25.60 -7.50
CA ILE A 22 0.70 -24.69 -7.61
C ILE A 22 0.33 -23.50 -8.52
N ALA A 23 -0.23 -23.74 -9.71
CA ALA A 23 -0.60 -22.67 -10.63
C ALA A 23 -1.62 -21.70 -10.02
N ALA A 24 -2.65 -22.22 -9.35
CA ALA A 24 -3.65 -21.40 -8.67
C ALA A 24 -3.05 -20.59 -7.51
N PHE A 25 -2.15 -21.21 -6.73
CA PHE A 25 -1.46 -20.56 -5.63
C PHE A 25 -0.51 -19.47 -6.13
N THR A 26 0.30 -19.77 -7.15
CA THR A 26 1.20 -18.79 -7.79
C THR A 26 0.42 -17.61 -8.38
N TRP A 27 -0.72 -17.86 -9.04
CA TRP A 27 -1.58 -16.78 -9.51
C TRP A 27 -2.06 -15.89 -8.36
N ARG A 28 -2.53 -16.50 -7.27
CA ARG A 28 -2.93 -15.78 -6.05
C ARG A 28 -1.77 -15.01 -5.41
N THR A 29 -0.54 -15.52 -5.45
CA THR A 29 0.64 -14.83 -4.91
C THR A 29 1.08 -13.66 -5.79
N VAL A 30 1.07 -13.80 -7.12
CA VAL A 30 1.46 -12.72 -8.04
C VAL A 30 0.43 -11.59 -8.04
N THR A 31 -0.85 -11.91 -7.96
CA THR A 31 -1.93 -10.90 -7.88
C THR A 31 -2.15 -10.34 -6.48
N TYR A 32 -1.36 -10.79 -5.49
CA TYR A 32 -1.44 -10.25 -4.14
C TYR A 32 -0.79 -8.87 -4.15
N ASP A 33 -1.60 -7.85 -4.38
CA ASP A 33 -1.23 -6.46 -4.18
C ASP A 33 -0.89 -6.30 -2.69
N ASN A 34 0.38 -6.03 -2.40
CA ASN A 34 0.77 -5.59 -1.06
C ASN A 34 0.35 -4.13 -0.97
N ASP A 35 -0.94 -3.88 -0.73
CA ASP A 35 -1.42 -2.60 -0.25
C ASP A 35 -0.76 -2.38 1.13
N GLU A 36 0.45 -1.83 1.12
CA GLU A 36 1.18 -1.53 2.34
C GLU A 36 0.41 -0.41 3.04
N THR A 37 -0.42 -0.81 4.01
CA THR A 37 -1.27 0.08 4.79
C THR A 37 -0.45 0.59 5.97
N VAL A 38 0.03 1.84 5.87
CA VAL A 38 0.80 2.46 6.94
C VAL A 38 -0.15 3.24 7.85
N ASN A 39 -0.22 2.85 9.13
CA ASN A 39 -0.94 3.62 10.14
C ASN A 39 -0.04 4.72 10.70
N CYS A 40 -0.46 5.97 10.52
CA CYS A 40 0.21 7.18 10.92
C CYS A 40 -0.56 7.89 12.02
N ILE A 41 0.01 7.89 13.22
CA ILE A 41 -0.52 8.59 14.40
C ILE A 41 0.17 9.95 14.49
N ILE A 42 -0.62 11.01 14.36
CA ILE A 42 -0.17 12.40 14.16
C ILE A 42 0.31 13.06 15.47
N SER A 43 0.44 12.26 16.54
CA SER A 43 1.21 12.58 17.74
C SER A 43 2.73 12.67 17.47
N LYS A 44 3.21 11.96 16.43
CA LYS A 44 4.61 12.03 15.95
C LYS A 44 4.62 12.21 14.42
N PRO A 45 5.56 13.00 13.85
CA PRO A 45 5.68 13.12 12.41
C PRO A 45 5.98 11.75 11.80
N CYS A 46 5.19 11.38 10.80
CA CYS A 46 5.26 10.09 10.12
C CYS A 46 6.23 10.18 8.95
N GLN A 47 7.35 9.46 9.00
CA GLN A 47 8.28 9.38 7.89
C GLN A 47 8.14 8.02 7.20
N ILE A 48 7.76 8.04 5.93
CA ILE A 48 7.58 6.85 5.10
C ILE A 48 8.61 6.88 3.99
N THR A 49 9.30 5.76 3.76
CA THR A 49 10.27 5.63 2.66
C THR A 49 9.67 4.78 1.57
N ILE A 50 9.30 5.41 0.44
CA ILE A 50 8.79 4.75 -0.76
C ILE A 50 9.91 4.75 -1.80
N ASP A 51 10.48 3.58 -2.11
CA ASP A 51 11.49 3.38 -3.15
C ASP A 51 12.60 4.47 -3.14
N LYS A 52 13.25 4.64 -1.98
CA LYS A 52 14.32 5.64 -1.70
C LYS A 52 13.88 7.11 -1.64
N HIS A 53 12.59 7.40 -1.76
CA HIS A 53 12.05 8.72 -1.54
C HIS A 53 11.33 8.81 -0.20
N ASN A 54 11.63 9.87 0.55
CA ASN A 54 10.99 10.12 1.84
C ASN A 54 9.70 10.92 1.64
N VAL A 55 8.64 10.48 2.30
CA VAL A 55 7.38 11.20 2.46
C VAL A 55 7.20 11.46 3.96
N LEU A 56 7.14 12.74 4.34
CA LEU A 56 6.94 13.17 5.70
C LEU A 56 5.49 13.67 5.85
N ILE A 57 4.73 13.07 6.75
CA ILE A 57 3.37 13.50 7.10
C ILE A 57 3.39 14.06 8.51
N SER A 58 2.99 15.31 8.67
CA SER A 58 2.92 16.01 9.96
C SER A 58 1.54 16.59 10.19
N GLY A 59 1.14 16.74 11.45
CA GLY A 59 -0.10 17.42 11.81
C GLY A 59 0.00 18.92 11.63
N ASP A 60 -1.01 19.52 11.02
CA ASP A 60 -1.20 20.97 10.94
C ASP A 60 -2.45 21.39 11.74
N ASN A 61 -2.56 22.67 12.09
CA ASN A 61 -3.70 23.19 12.85
C ASN A 61 -5.05 22.94 12.15
N LEU A 62 -5.05 22.87 10.80
CA LEU A 62 -6.26 22.68 9.99
C LEU A 62 -6.35 21.28 9.34
N GLY A 63 -5.42 20.37 9.63
CA GLY A 63 -5.41 19.02 9.02
C GLY A 63 -4.02 18.38 9.03
N TYR A 64 -3.52 18.01 7.85
CA TYR A 64 -2.25 17.30 7.68
C TYR A 64 -1.38 17.97 6.61
N SER A 65 -0.09 18.10 6.88
CA SER A 65 0.93 18.54 5.94
C SER A 65 1.70 17.34 5.42
N ILE A 66 1.73 17.17 4.10
CA ILE A 66 2.44 16.09 3.42
C ILE A 66 3.58 16.72 2.63
N GLU A 67 4.81 16.41 3.02
CA GLU A 67 6.01 16.82 2.31
C GLU A 67 6.65 15.59 1.66
N THR A 68 7.03 15.72 0.39
CA THR A 68 7.72 14.65 -0.35
C THR A 68 9.12 15.09 -0.74
N SER A 69 9.99 14.13 -1.04
CA SER A 69 11.29 14.41 -1.63
C SER A 69 11.15 15.16 -2.96
N LYS A 70 11.95 16.22 -3.15
CA LYS A 70 11.95 17.09 -4.35
C LYS A 70 12.23 16.37 -5.68
N THR A 71 12.65 15.12 -5.64
CA THR A 71 13.12 14.34 -6.79
C THR A 71 12.03 13.49 -7.45
N GLY A 72 10.79 13.49 -6.96
CA GLY A 72 9.71 12.65 -7.48
C GLY A 72 8.41 13.40 -7.76
N LYS A 73 7.64 12.94 -8.77
CA LYS A 73 6.26 13.39 -9.00
C LYS A 73 5.31 12.48 -8.23
N PHE A 74 4.72 12.96 -7.15
CA PHE A 74 3.76 12.20 -6.33
C PHE A 74 2.34 12.63 -6.64
N ILE A 75 1.41 11.68 -6.67
CA ILE A 75 -0.02 11.96 -6.79
C ILE A 75 -0.65 11.51 -5.48
N ILE A 76 -1.17 12.45 -4.70
CA ILE A 76 -1.90 12.16 -3.46
C ILE A 76 -3.37 12.26 -3.79
N ASN A 77 -4.10 11.18 -3.53
CA ASN A 77 -5.53 11.13 -3.69
C ASN A 77 -6.21 11.01 -2.33
N TYR A 78 -7.28 11.77 -2.14
CA TYR A 78 -8.08 11.78 -0.92
C TYR A 78 -9.56 11.75 -1.30
N ASN A 79 -10.24 10.68 -0.93
CA ASN A 79 -11.61 10.40 -1.37
C ASN A 79 -12.67 10.79 -0.33
N GLU A 80 -12.27 11.32 0.82
CA GLU A 80 -13.18 11.68 1.92
C GLU A 80 -13.50 13.18 1.94
N SER A 81 -14.27 13.63 2.95
CA SER A 81 -14.81 14.99 3.04
C SER A 81 -13.76 16.03 3.47
N GLY A 82 -12.92 16.46 2.53
CA GLY A 82 -11.88 17.47 2.77
C GLY A 82 -11.28 17.99 1.47
N THR A 83 -10.35 18.93 1.59
CA THR A 83 -9.71 19.57 0.43
C THR A 83 -8.20 19.38 0.48
N LEU A 84 -7.65 18.82 -0.59
CA LEU A 84 -6.22 18.72 -0.81
C LEU A 84 -5.74 19.94 -1.59
N GLU A 85 -4.93 20.79 -0.96
CA GLU A 85 -4.32 21.96 -1.58
C GLU A 85 -2.84 21.70 -1.87
N GLU A 86 -2.40 21.84 -3.12
CA GLU A 86 -0.98 21.81 -3.47
C GLU A 86 -0.36 23.18 -3.18
N LYS A 87 0.43 23.27 -2.10
CA LYS A 87 1.09 24.52 -1.66
C LYS A 87 2.44 24.75 -2.36
N GLY A 88 2.94 23.75 -3.09
CA GLY A 88 4.15 23.83 -3.91
C GLY A 88 4.52 22.50 -4.55
N ALA A 89 5.63 22.45 -5.29
CA ALA A 89 6.03 21.29 -6.11
C ALA A 89 6.27 19.96 -5.35
N SER A 90 6.33 19.99 -4.01
CA SER A 90 6.55 18.80 -3.18
C SER A 90 5.83 18.88 -1.83
N ILE A 91 4.88 19.80 -1.67
CA ILE A 91 4.17 20.05 -0.41
C ILE A 91 2.68 20.12 -0.70
N TRP A 92 1.93 19.26 -0.03
CA TRP A 92 0.47 19.22 -0.08
C TRP A 92 -0.10 19.41 1.32
N LEU A 93 -1.20 20.14 1.39
CA LEU A 93 -1.89 20.45 2.62
C LEU A 93 -3.29 19.85 2.52
N LEU A 94 -3.53 18.81 3.31
CA LEU A 94 -4.81 18.15 3.41
C LEU A 94 -5.61 18.80 4.53
N ARG A 95 -6.63 19.56 4.18
CA ARG A 95 -7.59 20.13 5.14
C ARG A 95 -8.74 19.16 5.32
N THR A 96 -8.81 18.56 6.51
CA THR A 96 -9.88 17.63 6.90
C THR A 96 -10.25 17.87 8.35
N ASN A 97 -11.53 17.73 8.67
CA ASN A 97 -12.04 17.77 10.05
C ASN A 97 -12.15 16.37 10.67
N ALA A 98 -11.84 15.31 9.91
CA ALA A 98 -11.94 13.94 10.37
C ALA A 98 -10.74 13.58 11.27
N GLN A 99 -11.04 12.93 12.41
CA GLN A 99 -10.02 12.43 13.33
C GLN A 99 -9.21 11.29 12.70
N ASN A 100 -9.85 10.47 11.86
CA ASN A 100 -9.21 9.40 11.09
C ASN A 100 -9.48 9.61 9.61
N SER A 101 -8.45 9.51 8.77
CA SER A 101 -8.56 9.72 7.33
C SER A 101 -7.64 8.79 6.57
N SER A 102 -8.08 8.29 5.42
CA SER A 102 -7.24 7.49 4.52
C SER A 102 -6.79 8.29 3.30
N ILE A 103 -5.48 8.32 3.04
CA ILE A 103 -4.91 8.89 1.80
C ILE A 103 -4.26 7.80 0.97
N THR A 104 -4.32 7.94 -0.34
CA THR A 104 -3.58 7.08 -1.27
C THR A 104 -2.47 7.90 -1.90
N VAL A 105 -1.23 7.50 -1.66
CA VAL A 105 -0.05 8.08 -2.28
C VAL A 105 0.36 7.20 -3.44
N THR A 106 0.21 7.70 -4.67
CA THR A 106 0.62 7.00 -5.88
C THR A 106 1.90 7.61 -6.41
N PHE A 107 2.90 6.76 -6.67
CA PHE A 107 4.10 7.16 -7.38
C PHE A 107 4.02 6.72 -8.85
N PRO A 108 3.55 7.59 -9.78
CA PRO A 108 3.33 7.24 -11.18
C PRO A 108 4.59 6.78 -11.92
N GLN A 109 5.79 7.11 -11.42
CA GLN A 109 7.04 6.70 -12.05
C GLN A 109 7.40 5.23 -11.78
N GLN A 110 6.80 4.57 -10.79
CA GLN A 110 7.21 3.22 -10.38
C GLN A 110 6.06 2.27 -10.02
N ILE A 111 4.80 2.65 -10.33
CA ILE A 111 3.61 1.78 -10.12
C ILE A 111 3.49 1.32 -8.65
N ALA A 112 3.98 2.13 -7.72
CA ALA A 112 3.82 1.89 -6.29
C ALA A 112 2.66 2.74 -5.77
N THR A 113 1.68 2.09 -5.15
CA THR A 113 0.56 2.71 -4.47
C THR A 113 0.67 2.38 -2.98
N LEU A 114 0.64 3.42 -2.16
CA LEU A 114 0.68 3.29 -0.72
C LEU A 114 -0.58 3.89 -0.11
N SER A 115 -1.31 3.08 0.63
CA SER A 115 -2.41 3.55 1.48
C SER A 115 -1.89 3.97 2.85
N VAL A 116 -2.15 5.20 3.26
CA VAL A 116 -1.76 5.72 4.57
C VAL A 116 -3.01 6.08 5.35
N ASN A 117 -3.19 5.45 6.51
CA ASN A 117 -4.24 5.80 7.45
C ASN A 117 -3.69 6.84 8.43
N LEU A 118 -4.30 8.01 8.45
CA LEU A 118 -4.00 9.13 9.33
C LEU A 118 -4.92 9.06 10.53
N SER A 119 -4.39 9.21 11.74
CA SER A 119 -5.17 9.32 12.97
C SER A 119 -4.62 10.43 13.85
N LYS A 120 -5.52 11.30 14.33
CA LYS A 120 -5.23 12.35 15.29
C LYS A 120 -5.57 11.80 16.68
N GLU A 121 -4.54 11.49 17.47
CA GLU A 121 -4.68 11.00 18.87
C GLU A 121 -5.08 12.13 19.83
#